data_AF-A0A7C9VN46-F1
#
_entry.id   AF-A0A7C9VN46-F1
#
_cell.length_a   1.000
_cell.length_b   1.000
_cell.length_c   1.000
_cell.angle_alpha   90.00
_cell.angle_beta   90.00
_cell.angle_gamma   90.00
#
_symmetry.space_group_name_H-M   'P 1'
#
loop_
_entity.id
_entity.type
_entity.pdbx_description
1 polymer ?
#
loop_
_entity_poly.entity_id
_entity_poly.type
_entity_poly.pdbx_seq_one_letter_code
_entity_poly.pdbx_strand_id
1 'polypeptide(L)'
;MGFKRQVAQEFLTGESLNSLSRKYDVARNLIRIWVLKHEGGEFEPEFEHDNRLKAHEVKIAGPERMVGKLTMELEFLRGASKTPTSRRREPISIVTGPVASPSDEDASS
;
A
#
# COMPACT_ATOMS: atom_id res chain seq x y z
N MET A 1 15.47 22.79 24.12
CA MET A 1 14.89 24.01 23.53
C MET A 1 14.93 23.89 22.01
N GLY A 2 13.84 24.15 21.31
CA GLY A 2 13.82 24.07 19.84
C GLY A 2 14.44 25.31 19.20
N PHE A 3 15.27 25.13 18.18
CA PHE A 3 15.97 26.23 17.48
C PHE A 3 15.02 27.35 17.04
N LYS A 4 13.90 27.00 16.42
CA LYS A 4 12.88 27.96 15.95
C LYS A 4 12.29 28.79 17.10
N ARG A 5 12.09 28.17 18.27
CA ARG A 5 11.58 28.82 19.49
C ARG A 5 12.63 29.80 20.05
N GLN A 6 13.91 29.41 20.04
CA GLN A 6 15.00 30.29 20.45
C GLN A 6 15.07 31.54 19.55
N VAL A 7 15.06 31.37 18.22
CA VAL A 7 15.12 32.50 17.29
C VAL A 7 13.92 33.44 17.47
N ALA A 8 12.72 32.89 17.67
CA ALA A 8 11.52 33.69 17.95
C ALA A 8 11.63 34.46 19.29
N GLN A 9 12.17 33.82 20.33
CA GLN A 9 12.36 34.45 21.63
C GLN A 9 13.40 35.58 21.58
N GLU A 10 14.52 35.40 20.86
CA GLU A 10 15.52 36.45 20.67
C GLU A 10 14.91 37.68 19.99
N PHE A 11 14.06 37.47 18.98
CA PHE A 11 13.30 38.55 18.35
C PHE A 11 12.39 39.28 19.35
N LEU A 12 11.65 38.54 20.17
CA LEU A 12 10.77 39.11 21.21
C LEU A 12 11.55 39.85 22.32
N THR A 13 12.82 39.50 22.56
CA THR A 13 13.70 40.22 23.48
C THR A 13 14.31 41.50 22.90
N GLY A 14 14.00 41.84 21.64
CA GLY A 14 14.39 43.11 21.00
C GLY A 14 15.45 42.99 19.91
N GLU A 15 15.90 41.78 19.55
CA GLU A 15 16.76 41.59 18.39
C GLU A 15 16.02 41.92 17.08
N SER A 16 16.72 42.53 16.13
CA SER A 16 16.12 42.88 14.85
C SER A 16 16.02 41.67 13.91
N LEU A 17 15.03 41.67 13.00
CA LEU A 17 14.95 40.66 11.94
C LEU A 17 16.24 40.59 11.10
N ASN A 18 16.91 41.73 10.88
CA ASN A 18 18.13 41.80 10.07
C ASN A 18 19.35 41.22 10.80
N SER A 19 19.48 41.44 12.12
CA SER A 19 20.55 40.83 12.92
C SER A 19 20.37 39.32 13.00
N LEU A 20 19.15 38.86 13.31
CA LEU A 20 18.83 37.43 13.39
C LEU A 20 18.98 36.71 12.06
N SER A 21 18.54 37.34 10.96
CA SER A 21 18.67 36.75 9.62
C SER A 21 20.12 36.50 9.24
N ARG A 22 21.03 37.42 9.57
CA ARG A 22 22.48 37.25 9.31
C ARG A 22 23.14 36.30 10.30
N LYS A 23 22.79 36.38 11.59
CA LYS A 23 23.35 35.54 12.66
C LYS A 23 23.07 34.06 12.44
N TYR A 24 21.87 33.74 11.97
CA TYR A 24 21.41 32.37 11.80
C TYR A 24 21.35 31.90 10.34
N ASP A 25 21.69 32.77 9.37
CA ASP A 25 21.52 32.54 7.94
C ASP A 25 20.09 32.07 7.57
N VAL A 26 19.09 32.76 8.14
CA VAL A 26 17.67 32.43 7.95
C VAL A 26 16.95 33.57 7.26
N ALA A 27 16.07 33.24 6.32
CA ALA A 27 15.22 34.23 5.67
C ALA A 27 14.31 34.94 6.69
N ARG A 28 14.27 36.27 6.66
CA ARG A 28 13.43 37.11 7.56
C ARG A 28 11.96 36.69 7.60
N ASN A 29 11.43 36.17 6.48
CA ASN A 29 10.05 35.68 6.42
C ASN A 29 9.82 34.46 7.33
N LEU A 30 10.80 33.55 7.41
CA LEU A 30 10.72 32.39 8.31
C LEU A 30 10.73 32.83 9.77
N ILE A 31 11.55 33.82 10.12
CA ILE A 31 11.60 34.38 11.48
C ILE A 31 10.22 34.95 11.87
N ARG A 32 9.55 35.68 10.97
CA ARG A 32 8.17 36.17 11.23
C ARG A 32 7.18 35.05 11.48
N ILE A 33 7.21 34.00 10.65
CA ILE A 33 6.35 32.83 10.82
C ILE A 33 6.63 32.15 12.17
N TRP A 34 7.90 32.03 12.55
CA TRP A 34 8.30 31.45 13.83
C TRP A 34 7.83 32.29 15.01
N VAL A 35 7.91 33.61 14.94
CA VAL A 35 7.37 34.50 15.99
C VAL A 35 5.87 34.33 16.13
N LEU A 36 5.12 34.33 15.02
CA LEU A 36 3.66 34.10 15.05
C LEU A 36 3.31 32.74 15.69
N LYS A 37 4.04 31.69 15.33
CA LYS A 37 3.87 30.35 15.94
C LYS A 37 4.27 30.32 17.41
N HIS A 38 5.24 31.15 17.81
CA HIS A 38 5.65 31.30 19.21
C HIS A 38 4.53 31.89 20.06
N GLU A 39 3.96 33.00 19.60
CA GLU A 39 2.88 33.70 20.28
C GLU A 39 1.59 32.86 20.31
N GLY A 40 1.31 32.09 19.26
CA GLY A 40 0.20 31.14 19.22
C GLY A 40 0.40 29.86 20.03
N GLY A 41 1.58 29.62 20.61
CA GLY A 41 1.89 28.38 21.33
C GLY A 41 2.05 27.14 20.43
N GLU A 42 2.03 27.31 19.10
CA GLU A 42 2.04 26.24 18.09
C GLU A 42 3.42 25.63 17.81
N PHE A 43 4.40 25.87 18.68
CA PHE A 43 5.67 25.15 18.62
C PHE A 43 5.51 23.77 19.26
N GLU A 44 4.99 22.84 18.46
CA GLU A 44 5.12 21.42 18.76
C GLU A 44 6.60 21.09 19.01
N PRO A 45 6.95 20.38 20.09
CA PRO A 45 8.31 19.95 20.32
C PRO A 45 8.81 19.15 19.12
N GLU A 46 9.98 19.46 18.57
CA GLU A 46 10.58 18.66 17.48
C GLU A 46 10.65 17.16 17.86
N PHE A 47 10.76 16.86 19.16
CA PHE A 47 10.73 15.51 19.73
C PHE A 47 9.34 14.84 19.62
N GLU A 48 8.25 15.60 19.75
CA GLU A 48 6.89 15.08 19.56
C GLU A 48 6.59 14.82 18.09
N HIS A 49 7.19 15.60 17.19
CA HIS A 49 7.11 15.34 15.75
C HIS A 49 7.79 14.02 15.37
N ASP A 50 9.00 13.77 15.87
CA ASP A 50 9.74 12.51 15.64
C ASP A 50 9.02 11.31 16.26
N ASN A 51 8.45 11.47 17.46
CA ASN A 51 7.64 10.42 18.09
C ASN A 51 6.36 10.11 17.29
N ARG A 52 5.72 11.14 16.73
CA ARG A 52 4.55 10.95 15.85
C ARG A 52 4.94 10.21 14.56
N LEU A 53 6.10 10.53 13.98
CA LEU A 53 6.62 9.84 12.79
C LEU A 53 6.86 8.34 13.05
N LYS A 54 7.52 8.00 14.16
CA LYS A 54 7.69 6.61 14.62
C LYS A 54 6.36 5.91 14.88
N ALA A 55 5.40 6.60 15.49
CA ALA A 55 4.06 6.06 15.70
C ALA A 55 3.33 5.80 14.36
N HIS A 56 3.62 6.54 13.30
CA HIS A 56 3.13 6.26 11.95
C HIS A 56 3.83 5.06 11.31
N GLU A 57 5.15 4.89 11.47
CA GLU A 57 5.88 3.70 10.99
C GLU A 57 5.31 2.40 11.57
N VAL A 58 4.99 2.39 12.87
CA VAL A 58 4.36 1.23 13.52
C VAL A 58 2.97 0.93 12.93
N LYS A 59 2.19 1.96 12.57
CA LYS A 59 0.86 1.81 11.98
C LYS A 59 0.92 1.27 10.54
N ILE A 60 2.00 1.53 9.80
CA ILE A 60 2.18 1.07 8.41
C ILE A 60 2.60 -0.41 8.37
N ALA A 61 3.40 -0.86 9.33
CA ALA A 61 3.91 -2.24 9.38
C ALA A 61 2.82 -3.33 9.53
N GLY A 62 1.64 -2.98 10.07
CA GLY A 62 0.50 -3.90 10.16
C GLY A 62 -0.10 -4.21 8.78
N PRO A 63 -0.61 -3.18 8.07
CA PRO A 63 -1.09 -3.29 6.70
C PRO A 63 -0.10 -3.96 5.74
N GLU A 64 1.17 -3.57 5.75
CA GLU A 64 2.18 -4.15 4.84
C GLU A 64 2.35 -5.67 5.05
N ARG A 65 2.39 -6.13 6.30
CA ARG A 65 2.42 -7.58 6.60
C ARG A 65 1.19 -8.31 6.10
N MET A 66 0.01 -7.68 6.18
CA MET A 66 -1.23 -8.28 5.70
C MET A 66 -1.27 -8.34 4.18
N VAL A 67 -0.83 -7.29 3.48
CA VAL A 67 -0.69 -7.27 2.02
C VAL A 67 0.25 -8.39 1.55
N GLY A 68 1.39 -8.58 2.23
CA GLY A 68 2.30 -9.69 1.95
C GLY A 68 1.63 -11.06 2.08
N LYS A 69 0.92 -11.31 3.20
CA LYS A 69 0.17 -12.56 3.42
C LYS A 69 -0.88 -12.81 2.34
N LEU A 70 -1.67 -11.80 2.00
CA LEU A 70 -2.72 -11.92 0.97
C LEU A 70 -2.14 -12.17 -0.42
N THR A 71 -0.99 -11.55 -0.74
CA THR A 71 -0.29 -11.78 -2.01
C THR A 71 0.15 -13.23 -2.15
N MET A 72 0.77 -13.78 -1.10
CA MET A 72 1.20 -15.19 -1.09
C MET A 72 0.01 -16.15 -1.20
N GLU A 73 -1.10 -15.89 -0.51
CA GLU A 73 -2.32 -16.70 -0.61
C GLU A 73 -2.89 -16.68 -2.04
N LEU A 74 -2.93 -15.51 -2.68
CA LEU A 74 -3.38 -15.40 -4.08
C LEU A 74 -2.46 -16.15 -5.04
N GLU A 75 -1.15 -16.08 -4.86
CA GLU A 75 -0.19 -16.84 -5.66
C GLU A 75 -0.36 -18.35 -5.47
N PHE A 76 -0.59 -18.81 -4.24
CA PHE A 76 -0.87 -20.20 -3.93
C PHE A 76 -2.15 -20.69 -4.63
N LEU A 77 -3.26 -19.95 -4.50
CA LEU A 77 -4.54 -20.30 -5.13
C LEU A 77 -4.46 -20.26 -6.67
N ARG A 78 -3.72 -19.29 -7.23
CA ARG A 78 -3.44 -19.22 -8.68
C ARG A 78 -2.50 -20.33 -9.15
N GLY A 79 -1.58 -20.78 -8.31
CA GLY A 79 -0.68 -21.90 -8.58
C GLY A 79 -1.44 -23.25 -8.58
N ALA A 80 -2.32 -23.45 -7.61
CA ALA A 80 -3.16 -24.65 -7.51
C ALA A 80 -4.13 -24.79 -8.70
N SER A 81 -4.69 -23.68 -9.17
CA SER A 81 -5.57 -23.65 -10.36
C SER A 81 -4.84 -23.80 -11.70
N LYS A 82 -3.51 -23.63 -11.73
CA LYS A 82 -2.65 -23.88 -12.91
C LYS A 82 -2.18 -25.33 -13.02
N THR A 83 -2.63 -26.24 -12.17
CA THR A 83 -2.43 -27.67 -12.39
C THR A 83 -2.91 -28.02 -13.80
N PRO A 84 -2.06 -28.55 -14.69
CA PRO A 84 -2.50 -28.88 -16.02
C PRO A 84 -3.60 -29.91 -15.87
N THR A 85 -4.76 -29.64 -16.47
CA THR A 85 -5.77 -30.66 -16.73
C THR A 85 -5.10 -31.74 -17.56
N SER A 86 -4.54 -32.73 -16.86
CA SER A 86 -3.83 -33.85 -17.43
C SER A 86 -4.85 -34.69 -18.19
N ARG A 87 -4.99 -34.35 -19.47
CA ARG A 87 -5.16 -35.23 -20.62
C ARG A 87 -5.72 -36.62 -20.28
N ARG A 88 -7.03 -36.73 -20.08
CA ARG A 88 -7.75 -38.01 -20.26
C ARG A 88 -8.56 -37.96 -21.54
N ARG A 89 -7.86 -38.05 -22.67
CA ARG A 89 -8.45 -38.61 -23.89
C ARG A 89 -8.48 -40.12 -23.68
N GLU A 90 -9.63 -40.63 -23.26
CA GLU A 90 -9.95 -42.06 -23.39
C GLU A 90 -10.92 -42.25 -24.57
N PRO A 91 -10.85 -43.42 -25.23
CA PRO A 91 -11.23 -43.54 -26.63
C PRO A 91 -12.74 -43.44 -26.80
N ILE A 92 -13.15 -42.78 -27.88
CA ILE A 92 -14.52 -42.79 -28.38
C ILE A 92 -14.90 -44.27 -28.60
N SER A 93 -15.72 -44.82 -27.71
CA SER A 93 -16.33 -46.12 -27.92
C SER A 93 -17.37 -45.96 -29.03
N ILE A 94 -17.02 -46.38 -30.24
CA ILE A 94 -17.94 -46.49 -31.37
C ILE A 94 -18.88 -47.66 -31.04
N VAL A 95 -20.12 -47.35 -30.68
CA VAL A 95 -21.21 -48.33 -30.64
C VAL A 95 -21.50 -48.74 -32.08
N THR A 96 -20.99 -49.90 -32.48
CA THR A 96 -21.42 -50.55 -33.72
C THR A 96 -22.64 -51.39 -33.36
N GLY A 97 -23.82 -50.97 -33.83
CA GLY A 97 -25.05 -51.75 -33.68
C GLY A 97 -24.99 -53.05 -34.51
N PRO A 98 -25.80 -54.07 -34.18
CA PRO A 98 -25.79 -55.34 -34.91
C PRO A 98 -26.24 -55.13 -36.37
N VAL A 99 -25.65 -55.89 -37.28
CA VAL A 99 -26.04 -55.93 -38.70
C VAL A 99 -27.51 -56.40 -38.79
N ALA A 100 -28.33 -55.67 -39.52
CA ALA A 100 -29.69 -56.10 -39.81
C ALA A 100 -29.63 -57.35 -40.69
N SER A 101 -30.23 -58.45 -40.22
CA SER A 101 -30.43 -59.65 -41.03
C SER A 101 -31.50 -59.38 -42.10
N PRO A 102 -31.35 -59.96 -43.30
CA PRO A 102 -32.20 -59.67 -44.45
C PRO A 102 -33.62 -60.20 -44.25
N SER A 103 -34.56 -59.43 -44.79
CA SER A 103 -35.98 -59.74 -44.98
C SER A 103 -36.17 -61.02 -45.79
N ASP A 104 -36.93 -61.97 -45.26
CA ASP A 104 -37.55 -63.01 -46.08
C ASP A 104 -38.88 -62.47 -46.62
N GLU A 105 -38.90 -62.43 -47.94
CA GLU A 105 -39.96 -62.04 -48.85
C GLU A 105 -40.96 -63.21 -48.99
N ASP A 106 -42.24 -62.87 -49.04
CA ASP A 106 -43.37 -63.61 -49.61
C ASP A 106 -43.84 -64.97 -49.01
N ALA A 107 -45.13 -64.98 -48.64
CA ALA A 107 -46.14 -65.72 -49.42
C ALA A 107 -47.58 -65.35 -49.01
N SER A 108 -48.37 -64.96 -50.01
CA SER A 108 -49.82 -64.74 -49.96
C SER A 108 -50.61 -66.04 -49.87
N SER A 109 -51.75 -66.04 -49.15
CA SER A 109 -53.10 -66.36 -49.66
C SER A 109 -54.15 -66.30 -48.56
#